data_AF-A0A3D1FA69-F1
#
_entry.id   AF-A0A3D1FA69-F1
#
_cell.length_a   1.000
_cell.length_b   1.000
_cell.length_c   1.000
_cell.angle_alpha   90.00
_cell.angle_beta   90.00
_cell.angle_gamma   90.00
#
_symmetry.space_group_name_H-M   'P 1'
#
loop_
_entity.id
_entity.type
_entity.pdbx_description
1 polymer ?
#
loop_
_entity_poly.entity_id
_entity_poly.type
_entity_poly.pdbx_seq_one_letter_code
_entity_poly.pdbx_strand_id
1 'polypeptide(L)'
;MHELLMEEGWWGFDTSELTPGSELHADIETLYSENVFQKGIHYGGKEMWVWWRSKRATPYSGKYHGYFRDLLNIDWHVVYLQEREIVHQGKKMRTQWGELEMFFNARIEADYTGQWENHRILKHFQKIYEKRIMEQDVEKREKELWRDVYRIASKVKAWLNMRTYLPVPEQFHPKLYGWEE
;
A
#
# COMPACT_ATOMS: atom_id res chain seq x y z
N MET A 1 8.70 -2.31 -2.92
CA MET A 1 7.36 -2.26 -2.28
C MET A 1 6.38 -3.26 -2.88
N HIS A 2 6.34 -3.42 -4.20
CA HIS A 2 5.54 -4.48 -4.85
C HIS A 2 5.85 -5.90 -4.31
N GLU A 3 7.13 -6.30 -4.24
CA GLU A 3 7.55 -7.59 -3.67
C GLU A 3 7.08 -7.77 -2.22
N LEU A 4 7.21 -6.72 -1.40
CA LEU A 4 6.72 -6.71 -0.02
C LEU A 4 5.20 -6.96 0.04
N LEU A 5 4.42 -6.40 -0.88
CA LEU A 5 2.98 -6.61 -0.93
C LEU A 5 2.64 -8.06 -1.30
N MET A 6 3.36 -8.66 -2.26
CA MET A 6 3.18 -10.07 -2.63
C MET A 6 3.56 -11.04 -1.50
N GLU A 7 4.69 -10.79 -0.81
CA GLU A 7 5.09 -11.57 0.37
C GLU A 7 4.02 -11.55 1.47
N GLU A 8 3.32 -10.42 1.62
CA GLU A 8 2.21 -10.23 2.57
C GLU A 8 0.84 -10.69 2.01
N GLY A 9 0.82 -11.25 0.79
CA GLY A 9 -0.34 -11.85 0.15
C GLY A 9 -1.31 -10.88 -0.53
N TRP A 10 -0.86 -9.68 -0.90
CA TRP A 10 -1.65 -8.68 -1.62
C TRP A 10 -1.43 -8.78 -3.14
N TRP A 11 -2.52 -8.75 -3.90
CA TRP A 11 -2.54 -8.95 -5.36
C TRP A 11 -3.28 -7.80 -6.07
N GLY A 12 -3.05 -7.56 -7.36
CA GLY A 12 -3.81 -6.56 -8.12
C GLY A 12 -5.19 -7.05 -8.59
N PHE A 13 -5.97 -6.16 -9.19
CA PHE A 13 -7.38 -6.41 -9.52
C PHE A 13 -7.58 -7.27 -10.79
N ASP A 14 -6.73 -7.11 -11.80
CA ASP A 14 -6.87 -7.69 -13.16
C ASP A 14 -6.34 -9.13 -13.31
N THR A 15 -6.20 -9.85 -12.21
CA THR A 15 -5.99 -11.31 -12.24
C THR A 15 -7.26 -12.08 -12.65
N SER A 16 -7.85 -11.73 -13.79
CA SER A 16 -8.63 -12.67 -14.59
C SER A 16 -7.64 -13.44 -15.47
N GLU A 17 -7.52 -14.73 -15.19
CA GLU A 17 -6.70 -15.71 -15.92
C GLU A 17 -5.21 -15.69 -15.60
N LEU A 18 -4.75 -16.79 -15.01
CA LEU A 18 -3.35 -17.16 -14.94
C LEU A 18 -2.78 -17.19 -16.38
N THR A 19 -2.23 -16.08 -16.86
CA THR A 19 -1.28 -16.12 -17.97
C THR A 19 0.11 -16.24 -17.35
N PRO A 20 0.76 -17.41 -17.42
CA PRO A 20 2.11 -17.56 -16.91
C PRO A 20 3.03 -16.82 -17.89
N GLY A 21 3.44 -15.60 -17.54
CA GLY A 21 4.41 -14.82 -18.30
C GLY A 21 4.03 -13.38 -18.62
N SER A 22 2.88 -12.86 -18.17
CA SER A 22 2.76 -11.40 -18.06
C SER A 22 3.62 -10.95 -16.88
N GLU A 23 4.40 -9.89 -17.04
CA GLU A 23 5.12 -9.29 -15.94
C GLU A 23 4.09 -8.91 -14.86
N LEU A 24 4.04 -9.69 -13.77
CA LEU A 24 3.06 -9.69 -12.67
C LEU A 24 3.06 -8.38 -11.85
N HIS A 25 3.59 -7.31 -12.42
CA HIS A 25 3.98 -6.06 -11.77
C HIS A 25 3.04 -4.89 -12.10
N ALA A 26 2.29 -4.97 -13.21
CA ALA A 26 1.54 -3.84 -13.75
C ALA A 26 0.11 -3.67 -13.21
N ASP A 27 -0.44 -4.66 -12.51
CA ASP A 27 -1.87 -4.67 -12.14
C ASP A 27 -2.19 -4.00 -10.79
N ILE A 28 -1.18 -3.81 -9.94
CA ILE A 28 -1.34 -3.10 -8.66
C ILE A 28 -1.35 -1.58 -8.90
N GLU A 29 -0.54 -1.08 -9.83
CA GLU A 29 -0.50 0.34 -10.16
C GLU A 29 -1.68 0.71 -11.06
N THR A 30 -2.64 1.42 -10.51
CA THR A 30 -3.88 1.78 -11.21
C THR A 30 -3.82 3.16 -11.85
N LEU A 31 -3.04 4.07 -11.27
CA LEU A 31 -2.89 5.43 -11.80
C LEU A 31 -1.46 5.91 -11.62
N TYR A 32 -0.93 6.49 -12.69
CA TYR A 32 0.20 7.40 -12.66
C TYR A 32 -0.26 8.76 -13.17
N SER A 33 -0.08 9.81 -12.38
CA SER A 33 -0.39 11.18 -12.79
C SER A 33 0.75 12.11 -12.42
N GLU A 34 1.27 12.84 -13.40
CA GLU A 34 2.27 13.89 -13.20
C GLU A 34 1.63 15.23 -13.59
N ASN A 35 1.70 16.21 -12.68
CA ASN A 35 1.24 17.56 -13.02
C ASN A 35 2.24 18.22 -13.98
N VAL A 36 1.73 18.86 -15.03
CA VAL A 36 2.57 19.54 -16.03
C VAL A 36 3.37 20.65 -15.35
N PHE A 37 4.68 20.43 -15.21
CA PHE A 37 5.59 21.40 -14.62
C PHE A 37 6.39 22.11 -15.70
N GLN A 38 6.23 23.43 -15.78
CA GLN A 38 7.08 24.29 -16.60
C GLN A 38 7.97 25.16 -15.72
N LYS A 39 9.29 24.96 -15.87
CA LYS A 39 10.33 25.71 -15.16
C LYS A 39 10.19 27.20 -15.47
N GLY A 40 9.90 28.01 -14.44
CA GLY A 40 9.75 29.47 -14.55
C GLY A 40 8.32 29.99 -14.42
N ILE A 41 7.30 29.13 -14.57
CA ILE A 41 5.88 29.49 -14.38
C ILE A 41 5.38 28.91 -13.06
N HIS A 42 5.72 27.66 -12.77
CA HIS A 42 5.29 26.95 -11.57
C HIS A 42 6.35 27.04 -10.47
N TYR A 43 5.95 27.51 -9.29
CA TYR A 43 6.76 27.47 -8.08
C TYR A 43 6.55 26.11 -7.40
N GLY A 44 7.65 25.45 -7.01
CA GLY A 44 7.56 24.25 -6.18
C GLY A 44 7.74 22.90 -6.89
N GLY A 45 8.50 22.82 -8.00
CA GLY A 45 8.91 21.53 -8.58
C GLY A 45 7.77 20.70 -9.21
N LYS A 46 8.12 19.50 -9.68
CA LYS A 46 7.16 18.53 -10.23
C LYS A 46 6.37 17.88 -9.09
N GLU A 47 5.11 17.57 -9.37
CA GLU A 47 4.23 16.81 -8.48
C GLU A 47 3.80 15.53 -9.17
N MET A 48 3.83 14.43 -8.43
CA MET A 48 3.53 13.09 -8.93
C MET A 48 2.62 12.35 -7.96
N TRP A 49 1.59 11.73 -8.52
CA TRP A 49 0.68 10.83 -7.85
C TRP A 49 0.80 9.43 -8.42
N VAL A 50 0.97 8.45 -7.54
CA VAL A 50 0.94 7.03 -7.92
C VAL A 50 -0.07 6.32 -7.04
N TRP A 51 -1.07 5.70 -7.65
CA TRP A 51 -2.11 4.98 -6.93
C TRP A 51 -1.94 3.49 -7.10
N TRP A 52 -1.75 2.82 -5.98
CA TRP A 52 -1.67 1.38 -5.91
C TRP A 52 -2.94 0.84 -5.26
N ARG A 53 -3.56 -0.13 -5.92
CA ARG A 53 -4.79 -0.77 -5.49
C ARG A 53 -4.55 -2.27 -5.46
N SER A 54 -4.61 -2.82 -4.26
CA SER A 54 -4.41 -4.25 -4.06
C SER A 54 -5.58 -4.85 -3.29
N LYS A 55 -5.84 -6.12 -3.58
CA LYS A 55 -6.84 -6.95 -2.96
C LYS A 55 -6.15 -8.14 -2.30
N ARG A 56 -6.70 -8.59 -1.19
CA ARG A 56 -6.33 -9.86 -0.59
C ARG A 56 -7.60 -10.67 -0.38
N ALA A 57 -7.64 -11.84 -1.02
CA ALA A 57 -8.67 -12.81 -0.73
C ALA A 57 -8.49 -13.26 0.72
N THR A 58 -9.59 -13.33 1.46
CA THR A 58 -9.56 -13.67 2.88
C THR A 58 -8.83 -15.00 3.10
N PRO A 59 -7.71 -15.04 3.85
CA PRO A 59 -6.91 -16.25 4.03
C PRO A 59 -7.55 -17.30 4.96
N TYR A 60 -8.83 -17.13 5.33
CA TYR A 60 -9.51 -18.04 6.24
C TYR A 60 -10.51 -18.92 5.49
N SER A 61 -10.21 -20.23 5.47
CA SER A 61 -11.22 -21.29 5.47
C SER A 61 -12.06 -21.13 6.73
N GLY A 62 -13.04 -20.24 6.67
CA GLY A 62 -13.88 -19.83 7.79
C GLY A 62 -15.32 -19.66 7.36
N LYS A 63 -16.19 -19.38 8.34
CA LYS A 63 -17.65 -19.29 8.20
C LYS A 63 -18.15 -18.32 7.10
N TYR A 64 -17.30 -17.39 6.65
CA TYR A 64 -17.63 -16.35 5.66
C TYR A 64 -16.73 -16.39 4.42
N HIS A 65 -16.15 -17.54 4.11
CA HIS A 65 -15.36 -17.74 2.90
C HIS A 65 -16.15 -17.31 1.65
N GLY A 66 -15.61 -16.37 0.87
CA GLY A 66 -16.25 -15.85 -0.34
C GLY A 66 -17.18 -14.65 -0.13
N TYR A 67 -17.39 -14.18 1.10
CA TYR A 67 -18.20 -12.98 1.38
C TYR A 67 -17.36 -11.72 1.46
N PHE A 68 -16.30 -11.73 2.29
CA PHE A 68 -15.45 -10.55 2.48
C PHE A 68 -14.19 -10.60 1.61
N ARG A 69 -13.80 -9.42 1.13
CA ARG A 69 -12.52 -9.16 0.47
C ARG A 69 -11.82 -7.99 1.14
N ASP A 70 -10.53 -8.13 1.42
CA ASP A 70 -9.72 -7.03 1.94
C ASP A 70 -9.18 -6.21 0.78
N LEU A 71 -9.28 -4.90 0.92
CA LEU A 71 -8.75 -3.92 -0.03
C LEU A 71 -7.72 -3.03 0.68
N LEU A 72 -6.58 -2.85 0.02
CA LEU A 72 -5.51 -1.98 0.45
C LEU A 72 -5.20 -1.00 -0.67
N ASN A 73 -5.48 0.27 -0.39
CA ASN A 73 -5.18 1.39 -1.26
C ASN A 73 -3.98 2.13 -0.70
N ILE A 74 -2.95 2.28 -1.52
CA ILE A 74 -1.74 3.03 -1.19
C ILE A 74 -1.63 4.17 -2.19
N ASP A 75 -1.63 5.39 -1.70
CA ASP A 75 -1.45 6.58 -2.53
C ASP A 75 -0.09 7.19 -2.22
N TRP A 76 0.73 7.30 -3.24
CA TRP A 76 2.00 8.01 -3.19
C TRP A 76 1.77 9.41 -3.71
N HIS A 77 2.25 10.39 -2.97
CA HIS A 77 2.19 11.79 -3.33
C HIS A 77 3.58 12.37 -3.18
N VAL A 78 4.21 12.69 -4.29
CA VAL A 78 5.53 13.32 -4.31
C VAL A 78 5.35 14.79 -4.69
N VAL A 79 5.84 15.67 -3.83
CA VAL A 79 5.76 17.12 -3.99
C VAL A 79 7.17 17.68 -4.10
N TYR A 80 7.33 18.84 -4.73
CA TYR A 80 8.61 19.54 -4.80
C TYR A 80 9.73 18.77 -5.49
N LEU A 81 9.38 17.86 -6.42
CA LEU A 81 10.36 17.05 -7.12
C LEU A 81 11.20 17.92 -8.07
N GLN A 82 12.50 17.99 -7.80
CA GLN A 82 13.47 18.80 -8.51
C GLN A 82 14.74 17.99 -8.78
N GLU A 83 15.31 18.15 -9.96
CA GLU A 83 16.65 17.64 -10.23
C GLU A 83 17.70 18.51 -9.53
N ARG A 84 18.57 17.89 -8.74
CA ARG A 84 19.70 18.52 -8.07
C ARG A 84 20.99 17.80 -8.42
N GLU A 85 22.06 18.56 -8.60
CA GLU A 85 23.40 18.00 -8.79
C GLU A 85 24.10 17.95 -7.43
N ILE A 86 24.51 16.76 -7.02
CA ILE A 86 25.26 16.53 -5.79
C ILE A 86 26.66 16.00 -6.16
N VAL A 87 27.67 16.39 -5.38
CA VAL A 87 29.01 15.81 -5.48
C VAL A 87 29.12 14.74 -4.41
N HIS A 88 29.17 13.47 -4.81
CA HIS A 88 29.40 12.35 -3.90
C HIS A 88 30.71 11.66 -4.29
N GLN A 89 31.66 11.56 -3.36
CA GLN A 89 32.99 10.99 -3.60
C GLN A 89 33.75 11.61 -4.80
N GLY A 90 33.65 12.93 -4.97
CA GLY A 90 34.31 13.67 -6.05
C GLY A 90 33.65 13.53 -7.43
N LYS A 91 32.59 12.71 -7.58
CA LYS A 91 31.81 12.60 -8.80
C LYS A 91 30.53 13.41 -8.70
N LYS A 92 30.24 14.21 -9.73
CA LYS A 92 28.95 14.89 -9.88
C LYS A 92 27.91 13.87 -10.29
N MET A 93 26.82 13.78 -9.53
CA MET A 93 25.67 12.93 -9.82
C MET A 93 24.41 13.78 -9.82
N ARG A 94 23.52 13.52 -10.77
CA ARG A 94 22.17 14.09 -10.79
C ARG A 94 21.27 13.21 -9.93
N THR A 95 20.62 13.82 -8.96
CA THR A 95 19.64 13.17 -8.09
C THR A 95 18.31 13.92 -8.14
N GLN A 96 17.23 13.23 -7.81
CA GLN A 96 15.93 13.85 -7.61
C GLN A 96 15.76 14.15 -6.12
N TRP A 97 15.30 15.36 -5.82
CA TRP A 97 15.00 15.81 -4.47
C TRP A 97 13.55 16.26 -4.40
N GLY A 98 12.80 15.78 -3.41
CA GLY A 98 11.41 16.13 -3.19
C GLY A 98 10.92 15.62 -1.84
N GLU A 99 9.67 15.93 -1.51
CA GLU A 99 8.98 15.43 -0.34
C GLU A 99 8.07 14.28 -0.75
N LEU A 100 8.10 13.19 0.00
CA LEU A 100 7.27 12.00 -0.24
C LEU A 100 6.25 11.84 0.88
N GLU A 101 4.99 11.91 0.52
CA GLU A 101 3.85 11.57 1.35
C GLU A 101 3.24 10.24 0.88
N MET A 102 2.84 9.40 1.84
CA MET A 102 2.23 8.11 1.55
C MET A 102 0.98 7.93 2.40
N PHE A 103 -0.13 7.65 1.74
CA PHE A 103 -1.42 7.39 2.38
C PHE A 103 -1.75 5.91 2.28
N PHE A 104 -2.11 5.32 3.42
CA PHE A 104 -2.52 3.92 3.49
C PHE A 104 -4.00 3.88 3.92
N ASN A 105 -4.86 3.36 3.06
CA ASN A 105 -6.29 3.23 3.31
C ASN A 105 -6.70 1.76 3.16
N ALA A 106 -7.23 1.19 4.24
CA ALA A 106 -7.69 -0.19 4.30
C ALA A 106 -9.23 -0.21 4.29
N ARG A 107 -9.82 -1.07 3.47
CA ARG A 107 -11.28 -1.25 3.42
C ARG A 107 -11.64 -2.72 3.32
N ILE A 108 -12.79 -3.07 3.88
CA ILE A 108 -13.39 -4.39 3.70
C ILE A 108 -14.56 -4.24 2.74
N GLU A 109 -14.56 -5.05 1.70
CA GLU A 109 -15.68 -5.17 0.77
C GLU A 109 -16.50 -6.41 1.15
N ALA A 110 -17.79 -6.21 1.36
CA ALA A 110 -18.77 -7.26 1.63
C ALA A 110 -19.43 -7.73 0.32
N ASP A 111 -19.82 -9.00 0.28
CA ASP A 111 -20.42 -9.68 -0.88
C ASP A 111 -19.65 -9.47 -2.21
N TYR A 112 -18.31 -9.61 -2.20
CA TYR A 112 -17.51 -9.39 -3.43
C TYR A 112 -17.86 -10.37 -4.56
N THR A 113 -18.46 -11.52 -4.24
CA THR A 113 -18.94 -12.52 -5.21
C THR A 113 -20.33 -12.20 -5.75
N GLY A 114 -21.02 -11.20 -5.17
CA GLY A 114 -22.37 -10.79 -5.55
C GLY A 114 -23.43 -11.87 -5.31
N GLN A 115 -23.17 -12.87 -4.46
CA GLN A 115 -24.11 -13.98 -4.26
C GLN A 115 -25.38 -13.52 -3.55
N TRP A 116 -25.29 -12.51 -2.67
CA TRP A 116 -26.43 -11.99 -1.94
C TRP A 116 -27.18 -10.93 -2.74
N GLU A 117 -26.45 -10.04 -3.40
CA GLU A 117 -27.05 -8.99 -4.24
C GLU A 117 -27.81 -9.58 -5.43
N ASN A 118 -27.24 -10.58 -6.11
CA ASN A 118 -27.87 -11.20 -7.28
C ASN A 118 -29.09 -12.07 -6.92
N HIS A 119 -29.23 -12.51 -5.67
CA HIS A 119 -30.32 -13.38 -5.26
C HIS A 119 -31.56 -12.57 -4.81
N ARG A 120 -32.70 -12.80 -5.48
CA ARG A 120 -33.96 -12.03 -5.31
C ARG A 120 -34.45 -11.94 -3.86
N ILE A 121 -34.19 -12.97 -3.05
CA ILE A 121 -34.62 -13.05 -1.65
C ILE A 121 -33.52 -12.52 -0.71
N LEU A 122 -32.26 -12.90 -0.92
CA LEU A 122 -31.18 -12.65 0.04
C LEU A 122 -30.82 -11.16 0.11
N LYS A 123 -30.96 -10.42 -0.99
CA LYS A 123 -30.73 -8.96 -1.02
C LYS A 123 -31.51 -8.18 0.04
N HIS A 124 -32.70 -8.65 0.43
CA HIS A 124 -33.53 -7.98 1.44
C HIS A 124 -33.08 -8.31 2.87
N PHE A 125 -32.45 -9.47 3.06
CA PHE A 125 -31.95 -9.92 4.36
C PHE A 125 -30.50 -9.52 4.61
N GLN A 126 -29.73 -9.18 3.56
CA GLN A 126 -28.33 -8.77 3.65
C GLN A 126 -28.10 -7.71 4.73
N LYS A 127 -28.84 -6.59 4.67
CA LYS A 127 -28.67 -5.48 5.62
C LYS A 127 -28.93 -5.88 7.08
N ILE A 128 -29.87 -6.79 7.30
CA ILE A 128 -30.22 -7.26 8.65
C ILE A 128 -29.15 -8.24 9.15
N TYR A 129 -28.69 -9.12 8.26
CA TYR A 129 -27.67 -10.11 8.55
C TYR A 129 -26.33 -9.44 8.86
N GLU A 130 -25.89 -8.50 8.03
CA GLU A 130 -24.68 -7.71 8.24
C GLU A 130 -24.74 -6.97 9.58
N LYS A 131 -25.83 -6.24 9.83
CA LYS A 131 -25.95 -5.39 11.03
C LYS A 131 -26.10 -6.18 12.33
N ARG A 132 -26.72 -7.36 12.32
CA ARG A 132 -27.00 -8.10 13.57
C ARG A 132 -26.08 -9.28 13.84
N ILE A 133 -25.62 -9.95 12.79
CA ILE A 133 -24.87 -11.21 12.92
C ILE A 133 -23.39 -10.99 12.62
N MET A 134 -23.06 -10.13 11.65
CA MET A 134 -21.68 -9.95 11.20
C MET A 134 -20.98 -8.73 11.79
N GLU A 135 -21.69 -7.83 12.49
CA GLU A 135 -21.12 -6.57 12.98
C GLU A 135 -19.84 -6.79 13.82
N GLN A 136 -19.88 -7.72 14.79
CA GLN A 136 -18.73 -8.05 15.63
C GLN A 136 -17.57 -8.67 14.82
N ASP A 137 -17.89 -9.51 13.84
CA ASP A 137 -16.89 -10.17 12.99
C ASP A 137 -16.23 -9.17 12.05
N VAL A 138 -17.01 -8.23 11.49
CA VAL A 138 -16.51 -7.13 10.64
C VAL A 138 -15.61 -6.20 11.45
N GLU A 139 -16.02 -5.80 12.65
CA GLU A 139 -15.22 -4.92 13.51
C GLU A 139 -13.88 -5.57 13.90
N LYS A 140 -13.91 -6.87 14.26
CA LYS A 140 -12.68 -7.63 14.55
C LYS A 140 -11.77 -7.66 13.33
N ARG A 141 -12.33 -7.92 12.15
CA ARG A 141 -11.59 -8.01 10.90
C ARG A 141 -11.00 -6.68 10.49
N GLU A 142 -11.73 -5.59 10.69
CA GLU A 142 -11.24 -4.24 10.43
C GLU A 142 -10.03 -3.93 11.32
N LYS A 143 -10.07 -4.30 12.61
CA LYS A 143 -8.92 -4.14 13.52
C LYS A 143 -7.71 -4.97 13.07
N GLU A 144 -7.92 -6.21 12.63
CA GLU A 144 -6.85 -7.07 12.10
C GLU A 144 -6.26 -6.50 10.81
N LEU A 145 -7.11 -6.03 9.90
CA LEU A 145 -6.70 -5.37 8.66
C LEU A 145 -5.87 -4.12 8.93
N TRP A 146 -6.32 -3.25 9.84
CA TRP A 146 -5.54 -2.06 10.24
C TRP A 146 -4.20 -2.43 10.86
N ARG A 147 -4.15 -3.47 11.69
CA ARG A 147 -2.88 -3.96 12.25
C ARG A 147 -1.89 -4.40 11.16
N ASP A 148 -2.36 -5.08 10.12
CA ASP A 148 -1.56 -5.43 8.96
C ASP A 148 -1.07 -4.19 8.20
N VAL A 149 -1.96 -3.23 7.97
CA VAL A 149 -1.60 -1.97 7.30
C VAL A 149 -0.54 -1.20 8.08
N TYR A 150 -0.67 -1.10 9.41
CA TYR A 150 0.34 -0.47 10.25
C TYR A 150 1.70 -1.19 10.20
N ARG A 151 1.70 -2.52 10.08
CA ARG A 151 2.92 -3.30 9.89
C ARG A 151 3.58 -2.99 8.54
N ILE A 152 2.80 -2.95 7.46
CA ILE A 152 3.31 -2.58 6.12
C ILE A 152 3.86 -1.16 6.13
N ALA A 153 3.09 -0.19 6.65
CA ALA A 153 3.52 1.20 6.75
C ALA A 153 4.82 1.34 7.57
N SER A 154 4.99 0.56 8.63
CA SER A 154 6.22 0.55 9.44
C SER A 154 7.42 0.01 8.67
N LYS A 155 7.25 -1.09 7.92
CA LYS A 155 8.30 -1.64 7.04
C LYS A 155 8.72 -0.64 5.96
N VAL A 156 7.74 0.05 5.36
CA VAL A 156 7.98 1.08 4.33
C VAL A 156 8.73 2.28 4.92
N LYS A 157 8.31 2.78 6.09
CA LYS A 157 9.00 3.86 6.80
C LYS A 157 10.46 3.51 7.12
N ALA A 158 10.70 2.27 7.58
CA ALA A 158 12.05 1.78 7.86
C ALA A 158 12.89 1.67 6.58
N TRP A 159 12.31 1.13 5.49
CA TRP A 159 13.01 1.01 4.21
C TRP A 159 13.38 2.38 3.60
N LEU A 160 12.50 3.37 3.71
CA LEU A 160 12.72 4.74 3.22
C LEU A 160 13.50 5.63 4.19
N ASN A 161 13.94 5.10 5.35
CA ASN A 161 14.56 5.87 6.43
C ASN A 161 13.77 7.15 6.79
N MET A 162 12.43 7.08 6.78
CA MET A 162 11.60 8.21 7.16
C MET A 162 11.74 8.49 8.65
N ARG A 163 11.58 9.77 9.03
CA ARG A 163 11.61 10.16 10.44
C ARG A 163 10.54 9.39 11.23
N THR A 164 10.98 8.57 12.17
CA THR A 164 10.08 7.92 13.14
C THR A 164 9.98 8.81 14.38
N TYR A 165 8.78 8.97 14.94
CA TYR A 165 8.60 9.73 16.18
C TYR A 165 9.25 9.03 17.38
N LEU A 166 9.29 7.69 17.36
CA LEU A 166 9.95 6.88 18.38
C LEU A 166 11.24 6.29 17.80
N PRO A 167 12.37 6.34 18.53
CA PRO A 167 13.58 5.64 18.13
C PRO A 167 13.30 4.13 18.20
N VAL A 168 13.49 3.42 17.09
CA VAL A 168 13.51 1.96 17.12
C VAL A 168 14.80 1.58 17.87
N PRO A 169 14.73 0.73 18.92
CA PRO A 169 15.95 0.28 19.57
C PRO A 169 16.81 -0.43 18.52
N GLU A 170 17.97 0.14 18.23
CA GLU A 170 18.96 -0.55 17.40
C GLU A 170 19.28 -1.88 18.08
N GLN A 171 19.26 -2.98 17.31
CA GLN A 171 19.86 -4.23 17.79
C GLN A 171 21.29 -3.88 18.17
N PHE A 172 21.68 -4.18 19.41
CA PHE A 172 23.01 -3.85 19.90
C PHE A 172 24.05 -4.58 19.05
N HIS A 173 24.58 -3.88 18.05
CA HIS A 173 25.81 -4.25 17.40
C HIS A 173 26.90 -3.51 18.18
N PRO A 174 27.86 -4.22 18.81
CA PRO A 174 29.02 -3.52 19.34
C PRO A 174 29.65 -2.77 18.17
N LYS A 175 29.58 -1.43 18.19
CA LYS A 175 30.35 -0.62 17.28
C LYS A 175 31.80 -0.98 17.57
N LEU A 176 32.46 -1.64 16.62
CA LEU A 176 33.91 -1.79 16.63
C LEU A 176 34.47 -0.36 16.53
N TYR A 177 34.60 0.30 17.67
CA TYR A 177 35.37 1.53 17.78
C TYR A 177 36.84 1.11 17.65
N GLY A 178 37.35 1.20 16.43
CA GLY A 178 38.73 0.95 16.10
C GLY A 178 39.02 1.62 14.77
N TRP A 179 40.01 2.50 14.75
CA TRP A 179 40.64 2.93 13.52
C TRP A 179 41.29 1.69 12.89
N GLU A 180 40.78 1.23 11.75
CA GLU A 180 41.55 0.34 10.87
C GLU A 180 42.37 1.26 9.95
N GLU A 181 43.70 1.08 9.98
CA GLU A 181 44.70 1.74 9.12
C GLU A 181 44.50 1.41 7.63
#